data_AF-A0A4Q7ANU2-F1
#
_entry.id   AF-A0A4Q7ANU2-F1
#
_cell.length_a   1.000
_cell.length_b   1.000
_cell.length_c   1.000
_cell.angle_alpha   90.00
_cell.angle_beta   90.00
_cell.angle_gamma   90.00
#
_symmetry.space_group_name_H-M   'P 1'
#
loop_
_entity.id
_entity.type
_entity.pdbx_description
1 polymer ?
#
loop_
_entity_poly.entity_id
_entity_poly.type
_entity_poly.pdbx_seq_one_letter_code
_entity_poly.pdbx_strand_id
1 'polypeptide(L)'
;MNSMNIQPEIGFDAKAFRRALGNFATGVTIMTAQNAQGEKVGVTANSFNSVSLEPPLILWSIDKRSSSYAVFAEATHFAVNILSADQIELSNKFARSKDDKYANVDFELGAGNAPLLKECSAVFECERFNIIEGGDHWIILGRVVNFQDNGRSPLLYHQGAYSSVLPHPSLNAKAETPAEIFPGRLYDNMYYLLTQAVRAYTNDYQPKQLASGFRTSEARLLLVLESKTATSKDDLQREVAMPIREIEQATEILVRKGLMTDTGHSYELTAQGVQSAQMLYQIAESHQQDVFGAYSDQDKALFKKMLKDLIGI
;
A
#
# COMPACT_ATOMS: atom_id res chain seq x y z
N MET A 1 -8.40 -26.11 39.31
CA MET A 1 -8.09 -26.76 38.02
C MET A 1 -9.16 -26.30 37.03
N ASN A 2 -8.94 -25.17 36.36
CA ASN A 2 -9.80 -24.75 35.25
C ASN A 2 -9.17 -25.29 33.98
N SER A 3 -9.69 -26.43 33.53
CA SER A 3 -9.46 -26.99 32.20
C SER A 3 -9.83 -25.95 31.16
N MET A 4 -8.81 -25.34 30.53
CA MET A 4 -8.97 -24.58 29.30
C MET A 4 -9.60 -25.52 28.28
N ASN A 5 -10.85 -25.24 27.91
CA ASN A 5 -11.46 -25.81 26.72
C ASN A 5 -10.59 -25.41 25.53
N ILE A 6 -9.78 -26.34 25.05
CA ILE A 6 -9.12 -26.23 23.74
C ILE A 6 -10.26 -26.31 22.73
N GLN A 7 -10.75 -25.14 22.29
CA GLN A 7 -11.62 -25.09 21.14
C GLN A 7 -10.87 -25.69 19.95
N PRO A 8 -11.53 -26.49 19.09
CA PRO A 8 -10.89 -27.05 17.91
C PRO A 8 -10.31 -25.90 17.08
N GLU A 9 -9.01 -25.97 16.79
CA GLU A 9 -8.32 -25.01 15.93
C GLU A 9 -9.09 -24.92 14.61
N ILE A 10 -9.64 -23.74 14.32
CA ILE A 10 -10.30 -23.52 13.04
C ILE A 10 -9.19 -23.50 11.97
N GLY A 11 -9.03 -24.61 11.25
CA GLY A 11 -7.99 -24.81 10.25
C GLY A 11 -8.22 -24.00 8.97
N PHE A 12 -8.16 -22.67 9.06
CA PHE A 12 -8.20 -21.79 7.89
C PHE A 12 -6.82 -21.75 7.19
N ASP A 13 -6.83 -21.67 5.86
CA ASP A 13 -5.62 -21.34 5.09
C ASP A 13 -5.12 -19.94 5.47
N ALA A 14 -3.95 -19.87 6.10
CA ALA A 14 -3.33 -18.61 6.51
C ALA A 14 -3.09 -17.64 5.34
N LYS A 15 -2.81 -18.15 4.13
CA LYS A 15 -2.67 -17.29 2.93
C LYS A 15 -4.02 -16.69 2.54
N ALA A 16 -5.09 -17.48 2.57
CA ALA A 16 -6.45 -16.99 2.32
C ALA A 16 -6.91 -15.99 3.39
N PHE A 17 -6.61 -16.22 4.67
CA PHE A 17 -6.93 -15.28 5.74
C PHE A 17 -6.19 -13.96 5.58
N ARG A 18 -4.86 -13.99 5.33
CA ARG A 18 -4.06 -12.79 5.03
C ARG A 18 -4.63 -12.01 3.84
N ARG A 19 -5.00 -12.71 2.78
CA ARG A 19 -5.63 -12.12 1.59
C ARG A 19 -6.96 -11.44 1.93
N ALA A 20 -7.76 -12.01 2.84
CA ALA A 20 -9.00 -11.40 3.29
C ALA A 20 -8.75 -10.10 4.10
N LEU A 21 -7.74 -10.10 4.99
CA LEU A 21 -7.35 -8.90 5.74
C LEU A 21 -6.92 -7.74 4.84
N GLY A 22 -6.32 -8.03 3.69
CA GLY A 22 -5.90 -7.01 2.70
C GLY A 22 -7.03 -6.16 2.11
N ASN A 23 -8.31 -6.50 2.34
CA ASN A 23 -9.45 -5.65 1.94
C ASN A 23 -9.65 -4.45 2.88
N PHE A 24 -9.07 -4.47 4.08
CA PHE A 24 -9.03 -3.30 4.95
C PHE A 24 -7.84 -2.42 4.57
N ALA A 25 -8.11 -1.30 3.90
CA ALA A 25 -7.09 -0.34 3.51
C ALA A 25 -6.48 0.35 4.72
N THR A 26 -5.16 0.54 4.70
CA THR A 26 -4.40 1.14 5.80
C THR A 26 -3.40 2.15 5.27
N GLY A 27 -3.01 3.13 6.10
CA GLY A 27 -1.77 3.85 5.88
C GLY A 27 -0.56 2.94 6.12
N VAL A 28 0.62 3.38 5.69
CA VAL A 28 1.88 2.66 5.93
C VAL A 28 2.71 3.39 6.97
N THR A 29 3.25 2.65 7.92
CA THR A 29 4.10 3.21 8.98
C THR A 29 5.46 2.54 9.03
N ILE A 30 6.46 3.22 9.56
CA ILE A 30 7.71 2.61 10.03
C ILE A 30 7.81 2.86 11.53
N MET A 31 7.83 1.77 12.28
CA MET A 31 8.06 1.77 13.71
C MET A 31 9.56 1.81 13.95
N THR A 32 10.04 2.72 14.79
CA THR A 32 11.47 2.87 15.06
C THR A 32 11.75 2.94 16.56
N ALA A 33 12.87 2.37 16.98
CA ALA A 33 13.34 2.45 18.36
C ALA A 33 14.87 2.36 18.42
N GLN A 34 15.42 2.81 19.54
CA GLN A 34 16.84 2.65 19.86
C GLN A 34 16.96 2.19 21.31
N ASN A 35 17.70 1.11 21.57
CA ASN A 35 17.98 0.67 22.95
C ASN A 35 19.12 1.49 23.57
N ALA A 36 19.40 1.25 24.86
CA ALA A 36 20.43 1.97 25.62
C ALA A 36 21.86 1.74 25.06
N GLN A 37 22.08 0.62 24.36
CA GLN A 37 23.34 0.25 23.71
C GLN A 37 23.53 0.99 22.37
N GLY A 38 22.49 1.67 21.89
CA GLY A 38 22.50 2.46 20.68
C GLY A 38 22.12 1.71 19.40
N GLU A 39 21.69 0.45 19.54
CA GLU A 39 21.17 -0.38 18.46
C GLU A 39 19.83 0.19 18.00
N LYS A 40 19.74 0.50 16.70
CA LYS A 40 18.56 1.09 16.07
C LYS A 40 17.81 0.03 15.29
N VAL A 41 16.50 -0.01 15.47
CA VAL A 41 15.61 -0.88 14.70
C VAL A 41 14.53 -0.09 14.03
N GLY A 42 14.16 -0.51 12.82
CA GLY A 42 13.02 0.00 12.11
C GLY A 42 12.26 -1.13 11.41
N VAL A 43 10.93 -1.10 11.51
CA VAL A 43 10.03 -2.11 10.96
C VAL A 43 8.88 -1.42 10.25
N THR A 44 8.75 -1.68 8.94
CA THR A 44 7.54 -1.31 8.19
C THR A 44 6.36 -2.10 8.74
N ALA A 45 5.30 -1.38 9.15
CA ALA A 45 4.09 -1.96 9.72
C ALA A 45 2.84 -1.28 9.17
N ASN A 46 1.77 -2.06 9.02
CA ASN A 46 0.43 -1.57 8.71
C ASN A 46 -0.62 -2.08 9.71
N SER A 47 -0.17 -2.61 10.86
CA SER A 47 -1.00 -3.04 11.99
C SER A 47 -1.28 -1.89 12.97
N PHE A 48 -0.80 -0.68 12.69
CA PHE A 48 -0.99 0.50 13.51
C PHE A 48 -2.45 0.94 13.60
N ASN A 49 -2.90 1.35 14.78
CA ASN A 49 -4.17 2.04 14.96
C ASN A 49 -4.20 2.90 16.24
N SER A 50 -5.09 3.89 16.29
CA SER A 50 -5.39 4.66 17.51
C SER A 50 -6.24 3.85 18.49
N VAL A 51 -6.04 4.06 19.79
CA VAL A 51 -6.75 3.34 20.86
C VAL A 51 -7.55 4.29 21.75
N SER A 52 -6.94 5.38 22.20
CA SER A 52 -7.53 6.30 23.17
C SER A 52 -7.04 7.73 22.93
N LEU A 53 -7.87 8.72 23.24
CA LEU A 53 -7.48 10.14 23.25
C LEU A 53 -6.99 10.59 24.62
N GLU A 54 -7.59 10.09 25.71
CA GLU A 54 -7.19 10.43 27.08
C GLU A 54 -7.17 9.18 27.97
N PRO A 55 -5.97 8.67 28.36
CA PRO A 55 -4.65 9.09 27.87
C PRO A 55 -4.47 8.82 26.36
N PRO A 56 -3.58 9.54 25.65
CA PRO A 56 -3.37 9.37 24.22
C PRO A 56 -2.61 8.06 23.95
N LEU A 57 -3.33 7.03 23.51
CA LEU A 57 -2.79 5.69 23.28
C LEU A 57 -2.94 5.26 21.82
N ILE A 58 -1.90 4.62 21.30
CA ILE A 58 -1.86 3.94 20.01
C ILE A 58 -1.35 2.52 20.17
N LEU A 59 -1.62 1.64 19.21
CA LEU A 59 -1.06 0.30 19.20
C LEU A 59 -0.52 -0.09 17.82
N TRP A 60 0.30 -1.13 17.81
CA TRP A 60 0.66 -1.90 16.63
C TRP A 60 1.09 -3.32 17.03
N SER A 61 1.20 -4.21 16.04
CA SER A 61 1.58 -5.60 16.28
C SER A 61 2.87 -5.96 15.55
N ILE A 62 3.80 -6.60 16.26
CA ILE A 62 5.08 -7.10 15.75
C ILE A 62 5.16 -8.63 15.86
N ASP A 63 5.69 -9.29 14.83
CA ASP A 63 5.91 -10.75 14.82
C ASP A 63 6.84 -11.14 15.98
N LYS A 64 6.48 -12.17 16.74
CA LYS A 64 7.29 -12.68 17.86
C LYS A 64 8.68 -13.14 17.46
N ARG A 65 8.87 -13.48 16.18
CA ARG A 65 10.13 -13.94 15.58
C ARG A 65 10.94 -12.79 14.98
N SER A 66 10.43 -11.56 15.02
CA SER A 66 11.14 -10.39 14.51
C SER A 66 12.44 -10.18 15.27
N SER A 67 13.57 -10.07 14.54
CA SER A 67 14.87 -9.73 15.13
C SER A 67 14.87 -8.35 15.80
N SER A 68 13.93 -7.47 15.43
CA SER A 68 13.78 -6.14 16.03
C SER A 68 13.01 -6.13 17.36
N TYR A 69 12.34 -7.23 17.72
CA TYR A 69 11.47 -7.25 18.91
C TYR A 69 12.22 -6.96 20.21
N ALA A 70 13.42 -7.53 20.39
CA ALA A 70 14.22 -7.33 21.60
C ALA A 70 14.49 -5.84 21.87
N VAL A 71 14.86 -5.09 20.83
CA VAL A 71 15.11 -3.64 20.94
C VAL A 71 13.83 -2.88 21.30
N PHE A 72 12.67 -3.20 20.72
CA PHE A 72 11.41 -2.57 21.13
C PHE A 72 10.98 -2.93 22.56
N ALA A 73 11.28 -4.15 23.03
CA ALA A 73 10.96 -4.60 24.37
C ALA A 73 11.86 -3.93 25.42
N GLU A 74 13.13 -3.68 25.09
CA GLU A 74 14.11 -3.02 25.97
C GLU A 74 13.99 -1.50 25.97
N ALA A 75 13.76 -0.90 24.80
CA ALA A 75 13.61 0.55 24.68
C ALA A 75 12.41 1.05 25.50
N THR A 76 12.59 2.21 26.14
CA THR A 76 11.51 2.90 26.87
C THR A 76 10.59 3.67 25.93
N HIS A 77 11.11 4.08 24.77
CA HIS A 77 10.36 4.84 23.77
C HIS A 77 10.51 4.22 22.38
N PHE A 78 9.51 4.48 21.54
CA PHE A 78 9.53 4.20 20.11
C PHE A 78 8.82 5.32 19.37
N ALA A 79 9.05 5.43 18.06
CA ALA A 79 8.34 6.36 17.21
C ALA A 79 7.54 5.64 16.11
N VAL A 80 6.41 6.25 15.74
CA VAL A 80 5.56 5.84 14.62
C VAL A 80 5.72 6.88 13.51
N ASN A 81 6.32 6.50 12.40
CA ASN A 81 6.53 7.36 11.24
C ASN A 81 5.47 7.03 10.18
N ILE A 82 4.44 7.86 10.00
CA ILE A 82 3.41 7.65 8.98
C ILE A 82 3.94 8.14 7.64
N LEU A 83 4.12 7.21 6.69
CA LEU A 83 4.76 7.49 5.42
C LEU A 83 3.86 8.30 4.48
N SER A 84 4.46 9.23 3.75
CA SER A 84 3.82 9.94 2.65
C SER A 84 3.91 9.15 1.33
N ALA A 85 3.06 9.50 0.36
CA ALA A 85 2.88 8.74 -0.89
C ALA A 85 4.16 8.58 -1.74
N ASP A 86 5.14 9.48 -1.58
CA ASP A 86 6.46 9.47 -2.21
C ASP A 86 7.48 8.55 -1.51
N GLN A 87 7.16 7.96 -0.35
CA GLN A 87 8.09 7.20 0.49
C GLN A 87 8.00 5.66 0.31
N ILE A 88 7.62 5.18 -0.89
CA ILE A 88 7.57 3.73 -1.21
C ILE A 88 8.94 3.06 -0.99
N GLU A 89 10.03 3.70 -1.43
CA GLU A 89 11.38 3.16 -1.27
C GLU A 89 11.78 2.99 0.20
N LEU A 90 11.35 3.91 1.06
CA LEU A 90 11.59 3.83 2.50
C LEU A 90 10.80 2.66 3.11
N SER A 91 9.52 2.51 2.73
CA SER A 91 8.70 1.36 3.12
C SER A 91 9.35 0.03 2.74
N ASN A 92 9.81 -0.08 1.49
CA ASN A 92 10.48 -1.26 0.97
C ASN A 92 11.78 -1.57 1.73
N LYS A 93 12.58 -0.54 2.03
CA LYS A 93 13.84 -0.67 2.75
C LYS A 93 13.65 -1.22 4.16
N PHE A 94 12.69 -0.67 4.91
CA PHE A 94 12.44 -1.06 6.29
C PHE A 94 11.63 -2.37 6.44
N ALA A 95 11.03 -2.87 5.35
CA ALA A 95 10.32 -4.16 5.33
C ALA A 95 11.25 -5.38 5.17
N ARG A 96 12.47 -5.20 4.64
CA ARG A 96 13.43 -6.30 4.43
C ARG A 96 14.25 -6.59 5.68
N SER A 97 14.76 -7.81 5.83
CA SER A 97 15.79 -8.15 6.84
C SER A 97 17.17 -7.90 6.23
N LYS A 98 17.79 -6.75 6.52
CA LYS A 98 19.14 -6.36 6.05
C LYS A 98 19.91 -5.69 7.19
N ASP A 99 21.24 -5.82 7.17
CA ASP A 99 22.13 -5.42 8.27
C ASP A 99 22.27 -3.91 8.47
N ASP A 100 21.96 -3.08 7.46
CA ASP A 100 21.95 -1.62 7.63
C ASP A 100 20.75 -0.95 6.93
N LYS A 101 19.62 -0.90 7.65
CA LYS A 101 18.40 -0.20 7.20
C LYS A 101 18.51 1.32 7.25
N TYR A 102 19.49 1.86 7.97
CA TYR A 102 19.62 3.30 8.23
C TYR A 102 20.68 3.97 7.36
N ALA A 103 21.54 3.22 6.66
CA ALA A 103 22.46 3.76 5.66
C ALA A 103 21.73 4.67 4.66
N ASN A 104 22.17 5.91 4.49
CA ASN A 104 21.55 6.89 3.57
C ASN A 104 20.05 7.13 3.85
N VAL A 105 19.65 7.11 5.12
CA VAL A 105 18.31 7.53 5.56
C VAL A 105 18.48 8.75 6.46
N ASP A 106 17.81 9.85 6.11
CA ASP A 106 17.79 11.04 6.93
C ASP A 106 16.78 10.89 8.07
N PHE A 107 17.27 11.01 9.30
CA PHE A 107 16.46 10.96 10.51
C PHE A 107 17.02 11.87 11.59
N GLU A 108 16.16 12.23 12.53
CA GLU A 108 16.52 12.89 13.79
C GLU A 108 16.24 11.96 14.97
N LEU A 109 16.78 12.27 16.14
CA LEU A 109 16.48 11.54 17.36
C LEU A 109 15.41 12.27 18.16
N GLY A 110 14.30 11.59 18.43
CA GLY A 110 13.23 12.05 19.31
C GLY A 110 13.38 11.56 20.75
N ALA A 111 12.27 11.52 21.46
CA ALA A 111 12.13 11.00 22.81
C ALA A 111 12.70 9.58 22.92
N GLY A 112 13.52 9.36 23.95
CA GLY A 112 14.22 8.09 24.18
C GLY A 112 15.13 7.65 23.03
N ASN A 113 15.62 8.59 22.21
CA ASN A 113 16.42 8.35 21.01
C ASN A 113 15.72 7.55 19.91
N ALA A 114 14.39 7.50 19.89
CA ALA A 114 13.66 6.87 18.79
C ALA A 114 13.91 7.66 17.48
N PRO A 115 14.36 7.01 16.38
CA PRO A 115 14.59 7.70 15.10
C PRO A 115 13.30 8.25 14.48
N LEU A 116 13.27 9.54 14.16
CA LEU A 116 12.18 10.23 13.46
C LEU A 116 12.58 10.45 12.01
N LEU A 117 11.85 9.81 11.09
CA LEU A 117 12.13 9.88 9.66
C LEU A 117 11.62 11.20 9.08
N LYS A 118 12.38 11.79 8.16
CA LYS A 118 12.00 13.04 7.50
C LYS A 118 10.87 12.84 6.49
N GLU A 119 10.17 13.94 6.19
CA GLU A 119 9.14 14.03 5.16
C GLU A 119 7.91 13.12 5.33
N CYS A 120 7.75 12.50 6.50
CA CYS A 120 6.55 11.72 6.81
C CYS A 120 5.28 12.60 6.86
N SER A 121 4.13 11.99 6.57
CA SER A 121 2.81 12.63 6.73
C SER A 121 2.55 13.06 8.18
N ALA A 122 2.94 12.22 9.13
CA ALA A 122 2.90 12.51 10.56
C ALA A 122 3.92 11.64 11.30
N VAL A 123 4.32 12.08 12.50
CA VAL A 123 5.22 11.31 13.39
C VAL A 123 4.66 11.33 14.81
N PHE A 124 4.63 10.19 15.49
CA PHE A 124 4.26 10.09 16.91
C PHE A 124 5.42 9.55 17.72
N GLU A 125 5.79 10.24 18.78
CA GLU A 125 6.79 9.80 19.76
C GLU A 125 6.05 9.18 20.94
N CYS A 126 6.39 7.93 21.27
CA CYS A 126 5.63 7.12 22.20
C CYS A 126 6.51 6.59 23.33
N GLU A 127 6.06 6.72 24.57
CA GLU A 127 6.53 5.89 25.68
C GLU A 127 5.88 4.52 25.57
N ARG A 128 6.65 3.43 25.72
CA ARG A 128 6.10 2.07 25.68
C ARG A 128 5.25 1.83 26.93
N PHE A 129 3.95 1.75 26.73
CA PHE A 129 2.96 1.66 27.80
C PHE A 129 2.68 0.22 28.23
N ASN A 130 2.53 -0.71 27.28
CA ASN A 130 2.34 -2.14 27.58
C ASN A 130 2.73 -3.03 26.40
N ILE A 131 3.01 -4.32 26.67
CA ILE A 131 3.15 -5.37 25.65
C ILE A 131 2.17 -6.49 26.00
N ILE A 132 1.31 -6.85 25.03
CA ILE A 132 0.21 -7.78 25.23
C ILE A 132 0.37 -8.98 24.27
N GLU A 133 0.06 -10.17 24.77
CA GLU A 133 0.02 -11.41 23.97
C GLU A 133 -1.02 -11.31 22.85
N GLY A 134 -0.63 -11.57 21.60
CA GLY A 134 -1.46 -11.44 20.40
C GLY A 134 -1.32 -12.61 19.43
N GLY A 135 -1.35 -13.85 19.93
CA GLY A 135 -1.15 -15.05 19.10
C GLY A 135 0.31 -15.19 18.66
N ASP A 136 0.58 -15.16 17.36
CA ASP A 136 1.94 -15.18 16.80
C ASP A 136 2.63 -13.80 16.80
N HIS A 137 1.94 -12.75 17.26
CA HIS A 137 2.47 -11.40 17.41
C HIS A 137 2.45 -10.92 18.88
N TRP A 138 3.26 -9.92 19.18
CA TRP A 138 3.12 -9.05 20.33
C TRP A 138 2.36 -7.78 19.93
N ILE A 139 1.37 -7.37 20.72
CA ILE A 139 0.71 -6.08 20.59
C ILE A 139 1.46 -5.09 21.48
N ILE A 140 2.06 -4.06 20.88
CA ILE A 140 2.76 -3.00 21.58
C ILE A 140 1.82 -1.80 21.70
N LEU A 141 1.50 -1.42 22.92
CA LEU A 141 0.69 -0.25 23.26
C LEU A 141 1.65 0.90 23.63
N GLY A 142 1.50 2.04 22.98
CA GLY A 142 2.32 3.24 23.20
C GLY A 142 1.48 4.40 23.72
N ARG A 143 1.99 5.13 24.71
CA ARG A 143 1.46 6.42 25.13
C ARG A 143 2.17 7.52 24.36
N VAL A 144 1.41 8.30 23.58
CA VAL A 144 1.98 9.41 22.81
C VAL A 144 2.40 10.52 23.77
N VAL A 145 3.67 10.92 23.69
CA VAL A 145 4.25 12.01 24.50
C VAL A 145 4.55 13.27 23.68
N ASN A 146 4.73 13.12 22.36
CA ASN A 146 4.87 14.21 21.40
C ASN A 146 4.42 13.75 20.00
N PHE A 147 4.06 14.69 19.12
CA PHE A 147 3.72 14.37 17.73
C PHE A 147 3.97 15.53 16.76
N GLN A 148 4.08 15.20 15.48
CA GLN A 148 4.18 16.13 14.36
C GLN A 148 3.10 15.80 13.34
N ASP A 149 2.34 16.82 12.91
CA ASP A 149 1.37 16.72 11.82
C ASP A 149 1.85 17.59 10.65
N ASN A 150 2.24 16.94 9.54
CA ASN A 150 2.77 17.62 8.36
C ASN A 150 1.75 17.70 7.22
N GLY A 151 0.58 17.06 7.34
CA GLY A 151 -0.50 17.11 6.35
C GLY A 151 -0.18 16.56 4.95
N ARG A 152 0.97 15.89 4.73
CA ARG A 152 1.33 15.33 3.42
C ARG A 152 0.42 14.16 3.06
N SER A 153 0.09 14.01 1.77
CA SER A 153 -0.70 12.87 1.27
C SER A 153 -0.08 11.53 1.68
N PRO A 154 -0.82 10.63 2.35
CA PRO A 154 -0.24 9.41 2.92
C PRO A 154 -0.03 8.32 1.87
N LEU A 155 0.96 7.46 2.13
CA LEU A 155 1.10 6.19 1.42
C LEU A 155 0.01 5.22 1.90
N LEU A 156 -0.73 4.65 0.95
CA LEU A 156 -1.82 3.70 1.23
C LEU A 156 -1.39 2.29 0.85
N TYR A 157 -1.86 1.31 1.62
CA TYR A 157 -1.69 -0.12 1.34
C TYR A 157 -3.03 -0.84 1.33
N HIS A 158 -3.33 -1.50 0.22
CA HIS A 158 -4.59 -2.20 0.00
C HIS A 158 -4.41 -3.36 -0.98
N GLN A 159 -4.98 -4.52 -0.67
CA GLN A 159 -4.93 -5.75 -1.49
C GLN A 159 -3.53 -6.13 -1.99
N GLY A 160 -2.51 -5.96 -1.15
CA GLY A 160 -1.13 -6.36 -1.47
C GLY A 160 -0.34 -5.34 -2.31
N ALA A 161 -0.88 -4.15 -2.55
CA ALA A 161 -0.24 -3.12 -3.37
C ALA A 161 -0.21 -1.76 -2.68
N TYR A 162 0.81 -0.96 -3.02
CA TYR A 162 0.83 0.46 -2.68
C TYR A 162 -0.14 1.25 -3.58
N SER A 163 -0.80 2.22 -2.98
CA SER A 163 -1.78 3.11 -3.60
C SER A 163 -1.73 4.50 -2.98
N SER A 164 -2.55 5.41 -3.49
CA SER A 164 -2.71 6.78 -2.99
C SER A 164 -4.17 7.07 -2.67
N VAL A 165 -4.42 8.10 -1.86
CA VAL A 165 -5.76 8.62 -1.61
C VAL A 165 -6.24 9.41 -2.83
N LEU A 166 -7.45 9.13 -3.29
CA LEU A 166 -8.10 9.93 -4.32
C LEU A 166 -8.93 11.04 -3.66
N PRO A 167 -8.61 12.32 -3.88
CA PRO A 167 -9.28 13.42 -3.18
C PRO A 167 -10.70 13.67 -3.70
N HIS A 168 -11.40 14.57 -2.99
CA HIS A 168 -12.72 15.13 -3.28
C HIS A 168 -13.92 14.18 -3.14
N PRO A 169 -15.13 14.68 -2.84
CA PRO A 169 -16.34 13.86 -2.88
C PRO A 169 -16.68 13.44 -4.32
N SER A 170 -17.53 12.43 -4.45
CA SER A 170 -18.10 12.04 -5.74
C SER A 170 -19.12 13.08 -6.22
N LEU A 171 -19.31 13.17 -7.55
CA LEU A 171 -20.40 13.95 -8.15
C LEU A 171 -21.78 13.54 -7.61
N ASN A 172 -22.71 14.51 -7.54
CA ASN A 172 -24.10 14.21 -7.22
C ASN A 172 -24.80 13.62 -8.46
N ALA A 173 -24.80 12.29 -8.58
CA ALA A 173 -25.41 11.59 -9.71
C ALA A 173 -26.93 11.74 -9.82
N LYS A 174 -27.60 12.36 -8.82
CA LYS A 174 -29.06 12.60 -8.81
C LYS A 174 -29.42 14.07 -9.06
N ALA A 175 -28.46 14.92 -9.40
CA ALA A 175 -28.70 16.33 -9.71
C ALA A 175 -29.60 16.48 -10.95
N GLU A 176 -30.58 17.37 -10.87
CA GLU A 176 -31.51 17.64 -11.98
C GLU A 176 -31.00 18.78 -12.87
N THR A 177 -30.10 19.62 -12.34
CA THR A 177 -29.46 20.72 -13.09
C THR A 177 -27.93 20.57 -13.16
N PRO A 178 -27.27 21.05 -14.24
CA PRO A 178 -25.81 20.99 -14.35
C PRO A 178 -25.07 21.71 -13.20
N ALA A 179 -25.67 22.75 -12.63
CA ALA A 179 -25.11 23.48 -11.49
C ALA A 179 -25.17 22.69 -10.16
N GLU A 180 -26.02 21.67 -10.06
CA GLU A 180 -26.13 20.77 -8.91
C GLU A 180 -25.20 19.56 -9.00
N ILE A 181 -24.75 19.21 -10.22
CA ILE A 181 -23.80 18.11 -10.45
C ILE A 181 -22.45 18.42 -9.80
N PHE A 182 -22.02 19.67 -9.89
CA PHE A 182 -20.81 20.20 -9.28
C PHE A 182 -21.17 20.89 -7.95
N PRO A 183 -20.69 20.42 -6.78
CA PRO A 183 -21.03 21.00 -5.47
C PRO A 183 -20.46 22.42 -5.24
N GLY A 184 -20.79 23.41 -6.07
CA GLY A 184 -20.29 24.78 -6.02
C GLY A 184 -19.16 25.07 -7.00
N ARG A 185 -18.90 26.37 -7.24
CA ARG A 185 -17.90 26.89 -8.21
C ARG A 185 -16.47 26.40 -7.99
N LEU A 186 -16.15 25.90 -6.80
CA LEU A 186 -14.85 25.32 -6.47
C LEU A 186 -14.61 23.95 -7.12
N TYR A 187 -15.65 23.27 -7.63
CA TYR A 187 -15.54 21.91 -8.18
C TYR A 187 -15.65 21.84 -9.71
N ASP A 188 -15.95 22.94 -10.39
CA ASP A 188 -15.77 23.02 -11.86
C ASP A 188 -14.35 23.52 -12.17
N ASN A 189 -13.36 22.69 -11.83
CA ASN A 189 -11.96 22.97 -12.10
C ASN A 189 -11.26 21.71 -12.63
N MET A 190 -10.15 21.91 -13.36
CA MET A 190 -9.42 20.85 -14.05
C MET A 190 -8.99 19.72 -13.10
N TYR A 191 -8.49 20.05 -11.92
CA TYR A 191 -8.04 19.04 -10.94
C TYR A 191 -9.20 18.16 -10.47
N TYR A 192 -10.34 18.77 -10.12
CA TYR A 192 -11.52 18.01 -9.75
C TYR A 192 -12.00 17.11 -10.90
N LEU A 193 -12.09 17.62 -12.13
CA LEU A 193 -12.50 16.83 -13.29
C LEU A 193 -11.57 15.63 -13.54
N LEU A 194 -10.25 15.80 -13.40
CA LEU A 194 -9.29 14.71 -13.48
C LEU A 194 -9.56 13.65 -12.39
N THR A 195 -9.81 14.07 -11.14
CA THR A 195 -10.13 13.09 -10.08
C THR A 195 -11.44 12.35 -10.33
N GLN A 196 -12.47 13.02 -10.85
CA GLN A 196 -13.75 12.37 -11.19
C GLN A 196 -13.61 11.44 -12.40
N ALA A 197 -12.81 11.80 -13.39
CA ALA A 197 -12.50 10.94 -14.53
C ALA A 197 -11.81 9.65 -14.07
N VAL A 198 -10.81 9.75 -13.18
CA VAL A 198 -10.16 8.58 -12.57
C VAL A 198 -11.17 7.72 -11.78
N ARG A 199 -12.08 8.34 -11.02
CA ARG A 199 -13.16 7.61 -10.30
C ARG A 199 -14.06 6.83 -11.25
N ALA A 200 -14.57 7.50 -12.29
CA ALA A 200 -15.47 6.88 -13.26
C ALA A 200 -14.80 5.71 -13.97
N TYR A 201 -13.54 5.90 -14.40
CA TYR A 201 -12.75 4.86 -15.03
C TYR A 201 -12.53 3.66 -14.09
N THR A 202 -12.18 3.93 -12.83
CA THR A 202 -11.96 2.87 -11.81
C THR A 202 -13.23 2.08 -11.52
N ASN A 203 -14.38 2.75 -11.44
CA ASN A 203 -15.67 2.12 -11.16
C ASN A 203 -16.14 1.18 -12.27
N ASP A 204 -15.76 1.44 -13.52
CA ASP A 204 -16.06 0.55 -14.65
C ASP A 204 -15.03 -0.58 -14.78
N TYR A 205 -13.74 -0.25 -14.68
CA TYR A 205 -12.64 -1.20 -14.86
C TYR A 205 -12.58 -2.25 -13.74
N GLN A 206 -12.69 -1.84 -12.48
CA GLN A 206 -12.41 -2.72 -11.35
C GLN A 206 -13.39 -3.90 -11.20
N PRO A 207 -14.71 -3.74 -11.40
CA PRO A 207 -15.63 -4.87 -11.43
C PRO A 207 -15.33 -5.86 -12.56
N LYS A 208 -15.00 -5.36 -13.76
CA LYS A 208 -14.64 -6.18 -14.92
C LYS A 208 -13.33 -6.95 -14.68
N GLN A 209 -12.32 -6.30 -14.11
CA GLN A 209 -11.09 -6.94 -13.67
C GLN A 209 -11.38 -8.04 -12.63
N LEU A 210 -12.19 -7.76 -11.61
CA LEU A 210 -12.51 -8.76 -10.59
C LEU A 210 -13.28 -9.96 -11.17
N ALA A 211 -14.18 -9.72 -12.12
CA ALA A 211 -14.93 -10.75 -12.83
C ALA A 211 -14.03 -11.65 -13.68
N SER A 212 -12.86 -11.16 -14.13
CA SER A 212 -11.85 -12.00 -14.81
C SER A 212 -11.15 -13.00 -13.87
N GLY A 213 -11.36 -12.88 -12.56
CA GLY A 213 -10.75 -13.75 -11.55
C GLY A 213 -9.36 -13.33 -11.09
N PHE A 214 -8.88 -12.15 -11.53
CA PHE A 214 -7.61 -11.57 -11.10
C PHE A 214 -7.83 -10.46 -10.06
N ARG A 215 -7.04 -10.51 -8.97
CA ARG A 215 -6.93 -9.41 -8.01
C ARG A 215 -5.94 -8.34 -8.50
N THR A 216 -5.86 -7.22 -7.81
CA THR A 216 -5.00 -6.09 -8.20
C THR A 216 -3.54 -6.48 -8.36
N SER A 217 -2.96 -7.23 -7.42
CA SER A 217 -1.56 -7.66 -7.50
C SER A 217 -1.28 -8.58 -8.68
N GLU A 218 -2.16 -9.57 -8.91
CA GLU A 218 -2.08 -10.50 -10.05
C GLU A 218 -2.19 -9.76 -11.39
N ALA A 219 -3.20 -8.90 -11.54
CA ALA A 219 -3.42 -8.13 -12.78
C ALA A 219 -2.25 -7.20 -13.08
N ARG A 220 -1.68 -6.54 -12.06
CA ARG A 220 -0.55 -5.62 -12.21
C ARG A 220 0.72 -6.35 -12.68
N LEU A 221 1.00 -7.54 -12.12
CA LEU A 221 2.10 -8.38 -12.59
C LEU A 221 1.93 -8.81 -14.04
N LEU A 222 0.73 -9.27 -14.42
CA LEU A 222 0.45 -9.67 -15.80
C LEU A 222 0.66 -8.51 -16.79
N LEU A 223 0.16 -7.32 -16.47
CA LEU A 223 0.29 -6.14 -17.34
C LEU A 223 1.74 -5.65 -17.45
N VAL A 224 2.50 -5.61 -16.35
CA VAL A 224 3.91 -5.16 -16.35
C VAL A 224 4.84 -6.17 -17.03
N LEU A 225 4.59 -7.47 -16.87
CA LEU A 225 5.42 -8.48 -17.54
C LEU A 225 5.13 -8.57 -19.04
N GLU A 226 3.91 -8.27 -19.48
CA GLU A 226 3.56 -8.25 -20.90
C GLU A 226 4.23 -7.09 -21.64
N SER A 227 4.37 -5.91 -21.00
CA SER A 227 5.07 -4.76 -21.57
C SER A 227 6.59 -4.96 -21.71
N LYS A 228 7.14 -6.01 -21.09
CA LYS A 228 8.58 -6.34 -21.05
C LYS A 228 9.48 -5.22 -20.52
N THR A 229 8.92 -4.31 -19.72
CA THR A 229 9.69 -3.20 -19.11
C THR A 229 10.54 -3.68 -17.93
N ALA A 230 10.10 -4.73 -17.23
CA ALA A 230 10.84 -5.34 -16.13
C ALA A 230 11.74 -6.49 -16.62
N THR A 231 13.06 -6.30 -16.60
CA THR A 231 14.03 -7.33 -17.04
C THR A 231 14.57 -8.19 -15.89
N SER A 232 14.35 -7.76 -14.65
CA SER A 232 14.81 -8.42 -13.44
C SER A 232 13.73 -8.38 -12.34
N LYS A 233 13.87 -9.22 -11.30
CA LYS A 233 12.99 -9.18 -10.12
C LYS A 233 13.05 -7.83 -9.37
N ASP A 234 14.20 -7.15 -9.39
CA ASP A 234 14.35 -5.83 -8.78
C ASP A 234 13.64 -4.73 -9.59
N ASP A 235 13.75 -4.76 -10.93
CA ASP A 235 12.99 -3.85 -11.80
C ASP A 235 11.49 -4.07 -11.63
N LEU A 236 11.07 -5.34 -11.57
CA LEU A 236 9.67 -5.71 -11.41
C LEU A 236 9.06 -5.08 -10.16
N GLN A 237 9.78 -5.10 -9.04
CA GLN A 237 9.29 -4.50 -7.80
C GLN A 237 8.99 -3.01 -7.96
N ARG A 238 9.88 -2.27 -8.64
CA ARG A 238 9.72 -0.84 -8.88
C ARG A 238 8.50 -0.56 -9.76
N GLU A 239 8.38 -1.29 -10.86
CA GLU A 239 7.31 -1.09 -11.84
C GLU A 239 5.92 -1.43 -11.30
N VAL A 240 5.80 -2.49 -10.49
CA VAL A 240 4.51 -2.89 -9.92
C VAL A 240 4.16 -2.14 -8.64
N ALA A 241 5.10 -1.41 -8.02
CA ALA A 241 4.88 -0.71 -6.74
C ALA A 241 4.16 -1.61 -5.70
N MET A 242 4.73 -2.79 -5.44
CA MET A 242 4.26 -3.74 -4.43
C MET A 242 5.42 -4.20 -3.53
N PRO A 243 5.15 -4.60 -2.27
CA PRO A 243 6.16 -5.25 -1.45
C PRO A 243 6.60 -6.58 -2.04
N ILE A 244 7.88 -6.95 -1.87
CA ILE A 244 8.44 -8.24 -2.37
C ILE A 244 7.59 -9.43 -1.95
N ARG A 245 7.17 -9.49 -0.69
CA ARG A 245 6.38 -10.61 -0.17
C ARG A 245 5.05 -10.79 -0.92
N GLU A 246 4.44 -9.70 -1.37
CA GLU A 246 3.19 -9.74 -2.14
C GLU A 246 3.46 -10.13 -3.60
N ILE A 247 4.59 -9.70 -4.16
CA ILE A 247 5.07 -10.15 -5.47
C ILE A 247 5.31 -11.66 -5.45
N GLU A 248 6.01 -12.19 -4.45
CA GLU A 248 6.26 -13.62 -4.29
C GLU A 248 4.94 -14.41 -4.18
N GLN A 249 3.98 -13.95 -3.37
CA GLN A 249 2.69 -14.63 -3.24
C GLN A 249 1.87 -14.59 -4.54
N ALA A 250 1.80 -13.43 -5.20
CA ALA A 250 1.06 -13.29 -6.45
C ALA A 250 1.73 -14.08 -7.58
N THR A 251 3.06 -14.12 -7.63
CA THR A 251 3.81 -14.92 -8.61
C THR A 251 3.62 -16.42 -8.39
N GLU A 252 3.63 -16.91 -7.15
CA GLU A 252 3.28 -18.31 -6.83
C GLU A 252 1.88 -18.69 -7.35
N ILE A 253 0.90 -17.78 -7.20
CA ILE A 253 -0.47 -18.00 -7.68
C ILE A 253 -0.49 -18.05 -9.21
N LEU A 254 0.16 -17.11 -9.89
CA LEU A 254 0.21 -17.04 -11.35
C LEU A 254 0.95 -18.24 -11.96
N VAL A 255 2.05 -18.68 -11.35
CA VAL A 255 2.78 -19.90 -11.74
C VAL A 255 1.90 -21.13 -11.57
N ARG A 256 1.19 -21.26 -10.44
CA ARG A 256 0.25 -22.38 -10.21
C ARG A 256 -0.91 -22.38 -11.21
N LYS A 257 -1.37 -21.20 -11.65
CA LYS A 257 -2.39 -21.04 -12.69
C LYS A 257 -1.85 -21.31 -14.10
N GLY A 258 -0.54 -21.58 -14.27
CA GLY A 258 0.09 -21.83 -15.58
C GLY A 258 0.26 -20.56 -16.43
N LEU A 259 0.18 -19.38 -15.82
CA LEU A 259 0.22 -18.09 -16.52
C LEU A 259 1.64 -17.52 -16.62
N MET A 260 2.59 -18.06 -15.87
CA MET A 260 3.94 -17.52 -15.77
C MET A 260 4.95 -18.60 -15.36
N THR A 261 6.21 -18.38 -15.69
CA THR A 261 7.37 -19.19 -15.29
C THR A 261 8.39 -18.33 -14.55
N ASP A 262 9.04 -18.91 -13.53
CA ASP A 262 10.19 -18.31 -12.85
C ASP A 262 11.48 -18.83 -13.52
N THR A 263 12.27 -17.94 -14.10
CA THR A 263 13.55 -18.27 -14.76
C THR A 263 14.72 -18.24 -13.78
N GLY A 264 14.46 -17.94 -12.50
CA GLY A 264 15.44 -17.64 -11.46
C GLY A 264 15.71 -16.14 -11.37
N HIS A 265 16.15 -15.52 -12.47
CA HIS A 265 16.51 -14.09 -12.54
C HIS A 265 15.32 -13.17 -12.83
N SER A 266 14.34 -13.64 -13.59
CA SER A 266 13.16 -12.89 -14.01
C SER A 266 11.91 -13.77 -13.97
N TYR A 267 10.77 -13.18 -14.30
CA TYR A 267 9.53 -13.91 -14.56
C TYR A 267 9.15 -13.72 -16.02
N GLU A 268 8.63 -14.78 -16.65
CA GLU A 268 8.18 -14.74 -18.04
C GLU A 268 6.74 -15.24 -18.15
N LEU A 269 5.91 -14.55 -18.93
CA LEU A 269 4.55 -14.99 -19.17
C LEU A 269 4.53 -16.19 -20.11
N THR A 270 3.67 -17.17 -19.80
CA THR A 270 3.34 -18.23 -20.76
C THR A 270 2.43 -17.67 -21.86
N ALA A 271 2.16 -18.44 -22.92
CA ALA A 271 1.17 -18.06 -23.93
C ALA A 271 -0.20 -17.75 -23.33
N GLN A 272 -0.62 -18.50 -22.30
CA GLN A 272 -1.87 -18.26 -21.57
C GLN A 272 -1.79 -17.00 -20.70
N GLY A 273 -0.62 -16.72 -20.11
CA GLY A 273 -0.34 -15.48 -19.39
C GLY A 273 -0.47 -14.25 -20.28
N VAL A 274 0.13 -14.29 -21.48
CA VAL A 274 0.03 -13.21 -22.48
C VAL A 274 -1.43 -12.99 -22.89
N GLN A 275 -2.19 -14.05 -23.16
CA GLN A 275 -3.63 -13.93 -23.45
C GLN A 275 -4.41 -13.29 -22.30
N SER A 276 -4.09 -13.64 -21.05
CA SER A 276 -4.73 -13.06 -19.87
C SER A 276 -4.39 -11.58 -19.70
N ALA A 277 -3.13 -11.20 -19.95
CA ALA A 277 -2.70 -9.80 -19.94
C ALA A 277 -3.39 -8.99 -21.05
N GLN A 278 -3.50 -9.54 -22.26
CA GLN A 278 -4.22 -8.91 -23.37
C GLN A 278 -5.70 -8.74 -23.08
N MET A 279 -6.34 -9.73 -22.42
CA MET A 279 -7.73 -9.61 -21.96
C MET A 279 -7.87 -8.45 -20.96
N LEU A 280 -6.98 -8.34 -19.97
CA LEU A 280 -6.99 -7.24 -19.00
C LEU A 280 -6.77 -5.87 -19.68
N TYR A 281 -5.86 -5.81 -20.65
CA TYR A 281 -5.64 -4.62 -21.47
C TYR A 281 -6.90 -4.23 -22.25
N GLN A 282 -7.57 -5.20 -22.88
CA GLN A 282 -8.84 -4.96 -23.59
C GLN A 282 -9.96 -4.50 -22.66
N ILE A 283 -10.02 -4.99 -21.42
CA ILE A 283 -11.00 -4.50 -20.43
C ILE A 283 -10.76 -3.02 -20.15
N ALA A 284 -9.51 -2.59 -19.93
CA ALA A 284 -9.17 -1.18 -19.76
C ALA A 284 -9.50 -0.36 -21.03
N GLU A 285 -9.13 -0.86 -22.20
CA GLU A 285 -9.42 -0.20 -23.47
C GLU A 285 -10.92 -0.09 -23.77
N SER A 286 -11.74 -1.06 -23.37
CA SER A 286 -13.19 -1.06 -23.66
C SER A 286 -13.87 0.23 -23.17
N HIS A 287 -13.53 0.69 -21.96
CA HIS A 287 -14.07 1.92 -21.40
C HIS A 287 -13.69 3.14 -22.26
N GLN A 288 -12.44 3.20 -22.73
CA GLN A 288 -11.98 4.30 -23.56
C GLN A 288 -12.64 4.28 -24.93
N GLN A 289 -12.91 3.10 -25.48
CA GLN A 289 -13.61 2.96 -26.76
C GLN A 289 -15.08 3.36 -26.64
N ASP A 290 -15.74 2.98 -25.56
CA ASP A 290 -17.14 3.35 -25.29
C ASP A 290 -17.29 4.87 -25.12
N VAL A 291 -16.36 5.50 -24.39
CA VAL A 291 -16.40 6.96 -24.12
C VAL A 291 -15.88 7.78 -25.29
N PHE A 292 -14.76 7.38 -25.90
CA PHE A 292 -14.10 8.16 -26.96
C PHE A 292 -14.45 7.71 -28.38
N GLY A 293 -15.32 6.71 -28.56
CA GLY A 293 -15.72 6.20 -29.87
C GLY A 293 -16.33 7.26 -30.79
N ALA A 294 -16.95 8.30 -30.21
CA ALA A 294 -17.51 9.43 -30.93
C ALA A 294 -16.48 10.51 -31.35
N TYR A 295 -15.24 10.41 -30.86
CA TYR A 295 -14.19 11.41 -31.11
C TYR A 295 -13.24 10.95 -32.22
N SER A 296 -12.68 11.92 -32.96
CA SER A 296 -11.71 11.62 -34.01
C SER A 296 -10.39 11.10 -33.42
N ASP A 297 -9.60 10.37 -34.21
CA ASP A 297 -8.28 9.91 -33.76
C ASP A 297 -7.33 11.08 -33.50
N GLN A 298 -7.54 12.21 -34.18
CA GLN A 298 -6.81 13.45 -33.92
C GLN A 298 -7.13 14.02 -32.53
N ASP A 299 -8.40 14.06 -32.14
CA ASP A 299 -8.82 14.54 -30.82
C ASP A 299 -8.31 13.64 -29.70
N LYS A 300 -8.37 12.31 -29.89
CA LYS A 300 -7.80 11.34 -28.94
C LYS A 300 -6.29 11.54 -28.78
N ALA A 301 -5.56 11.74 -29.88
CA ALA A 301 -4.13 11.99 -29.84
C ALA A 301 -3.79 13.32 -29.13
N LEU A 302 -4.58 14.37 -29.38
CA LEU A 302 -4.45 15.65 -28.70
C LEU A 302 -4.71 15.53 -27.20
N PHE A 303 -5.77 14.83 -26.80
CA PHE A 303 -6.08 14.59 -25.39
C PHE A 303 -4.96 13.82 -24.67
N LYS A 304 -4.43 12.76 -25.29
CA LYS A 304 -3.26 12.03 -24.77
C LYS A 304 -2.05 12.94 -24.62
N LYS A 305 -1.82 13.86 -25.57
CA LYS A 305 -0.74 14.86 -25.47
C LYS A 305 -0.95 15.80 -24.28
N MET A 306 -2.14 16.37 -24.13
CA MET A 306 -2.44 17.27 -22.99
C MET A 306 -2.25 16.58 -21.64
N LEU A 307 -2.63 15.30 -21.52
CA LEU A 307 -2.38 14.50 -20.32
C LEU A 307 -0.88 14.32 -20.06
N LYS A 308 -0.08 14.04 -21.09
CA LYS A 308 1.38 13.92 -20.98
C LYS A 308 2.03 15.25 -20.57
N ASP A 309 1.60 16.36 -21.17
CA ASP A 309 2.05 17.70 -20.81
C ASP A 309 1.75 18.04 -19.33
N LEU A 310 0.59 17.60 -18.79
CA LEU A 310 0.24 17.74 -17.37
C LEU A 310 1.10 16.87 -16.44
N ILE A 311 1.53 15.70 -16.91
CA ILE A 311 2.43 14.79 -16.17
C ILE A 311 3.89 15.30 -16.23
N GLY A 312 4.24 16.06 -17.26
CA GLY A 312 5.59 16.59 -17.50
C GLY A 312 6.48 15.66 -18.33
N ILE A 313 5.89 14.87 -19.24
CA ILE A 313 6.58 13.91 -20.12
C ILE A 313 6.24 14.08 -21.61
#